data_AF-A0A4Q4B4H8-F1
#
_entry.id   AF-A0A4Q4B4H8-F1
#
_cell.length_a   1.000
_cell.length_b   1.000
_cell.length_c   1.000
_cell.angle_alpha   90.00
_cell.angle_beta   90.00
_cell.angle_gamma   90.00
#
_symmetry.space_group_name_H-M   'P 1'
#
loop_
_entity.id
_entity.type
_entity.pdbx_description
1 polymer ?
#
loop_
_entity_poly.entity_id
_entity_poly.type
_entity_poly.pdbx_seq_one_letter_code
_entity_poly.pdbx_strand_id
1 'polypeptide(L)'
;MSLKKIVIIFVAFFSLPSSFSQTNIYLDENLGLIDKATYNKKCDSFLFNCQTIKNDSMTGYLVFENYKFGKLNTKDYQQVLGVLKRDSEILELDDKTLIITYRDNLLNHLHYRQMHPNHQITKDNYHIKAKEYISDQKKCIEKATSNNRVRLYFYRSFAGYFYDTETFNWKQISQLLNKLFFYNNQDSMLILKPNGHYFYFTEINQKFILELLDTNDWTPYIEALENAKTKNTKTPKGLLKNLRINSLNSSKKNNKYKCYFYGNI
;
A
#
# COMPACT_ATOMS: atom_id res chain seq x y z
N MET A 1 -8.88 -32.83 -64.45
CA MET A 1 -8.53 -31.73 -63.52
C MET A 1 -7.50 -32.28 -62.54
N SER A 2 -6.22 -31.89 -62.66
CA SER A 2 -5.13 -32.67 -62.07
C SER A 2 -5.05 -32.54 -60.54
N LEU A 3 -4.82 -33.67 -59.87
CA LEU A 3 -4.68 -33.81 -58.41
C LEU A 3 -3.66 -32.82 -57.80
N LYS A 4 -2.72 -32.34 -58.62
CA LYS A 4 -1.69 -31.34 -58.24
C LYS A 4 -2.24 -29.94 -57.96
N LYS A 5 -3.43 -29.58 -58.47
CA LYS A 5 -4.05 -28.27 -58.20
C LYS A 5 -4.86 -28.21 -56.89
N ILE A 6 -5.25 -29.35 -56.33
CA ILE A 6 -6.03 -29.43 -55.08
C ILE A 6 -5.11 -29.36 -53.84
N VAL A 7 -3.86 -29.85 -53.95
CA VAL A 7 -2.89 -29.85 -52.83
C VAL A 7 -2.39 -28.44 -52.49
N ILE A 8 -2.31 -27.52 -53.45
CA ILE A 8 -1.80 -26.15 -53.21
C ILE A 8 -2.82 -25.28 -52.46
N ILE A 9 -4.13 -25.57 -52.57
CA ILE A 9 -5.18 -24.84 -51.86
C ILE A 9 -5.29 -25.26 -50.39
N PHE A 10 -4.94 -26.50 -50.05
CA PHE A 10 -4.98 -27.00 -48.67
C PHE A 10 -3.80 -26.52 -47.81
N VAL A 11 -2.65 -26.22 -48.42
CA VAL A 11 -1.46 -25.71 -47.69
C VAL A 11 -1.61 -24.22 -47.32
N ALA A 12 -2.39 -23.44 -48.09
CA ALA A 12 -2.61 -22.02 -47.80
C ALA A 12 -3.60 -21.75 -46.65
N PHE A 13 -4.38 -22.74 -46.23
CA PHE A 13 -5.39 -22.58 -45.16
C PHE A 13 -4.84 -22.83 -43.74
N PHE A 14 -3.62 -23.36 -43.61
CA PHE A 14 -3.00 -23.67 -42.30
C PHE A 14 -1.97 -22.64 -41.83
N SER A 15 -1.80 -21.53 -42.55
CA SER A 15 -0.84 -20.47 -42.18
C SER A 15 -1.51 -19.16 -41.76
N LEU A 16 -2.73 -19.19 -41.21
CA LEU A 16 -3.22 -18.06 -40.43
C LEU A 16 -2.53 -18.13 -39.07
N PRO A 17 -1.52 -17.28 -38.77
CA PRO A 17 -1.07 -17.15 -37.40
C PRO A 17 -2.30 -16.71 -36.60
N SER A 18 -2.76 -17.57 -35.69
CA SER A 18 -3.66 -17.14 -34.64
C SER A 18 -2.88 -16.14 -33.81
N SER A 19 -2.93 -14.87 -34.20
CA SER A 19 -2.52 -13.76 -33.37
C SER A 19 -3.46 -13.81 -32.18
N PHE A 20 -3.07 -14.55 -31.14
CA PHE A 20 -3.75 -14.53 -29.85
C PHE A 20 -3.59 -13.10 -29.34
N SER A 21 -4.58 -12.26 -29.65
CA SER A 21 -4.68 -10.94 -29.08
C SER A 21 -4.75 -11.13 -27.56
N GLN A 22 -3.76 -10.61 -26.84
CA GLN A 22 -3.75 -10.66 -25.39
C GLN A 22 -5.06 -10.07 -24.86
N THR A 23 -5.70 -10.80 -23.94
CA THR A 23 -6.95 -10.34 -23.35
C THR A 23 -6.64 -9.23 -22.35
N ASN A 24 -7.29 -8.07 -22.49
CA ASN A 24 -7.16 -6.97 -21.55
C ASN A 24 -8.30 -7.00 -20.54
N ILE A 25 -7.99 -7.07 -19.25
CA ILE A 25 -8.98 -7.05 -18.17
C ILE A 25 -8.74 -5.83 -17.30
N TYR A 26 -9.78 -5.04 -17.06
CA TYR A 26 -9.72 -3.87 -16.18
C TYR A 26 -10.53 -4.16 -14.92
N LEU A 27 -9.91 -4.00 -13.75
CA LEU A 27 -10.47 -4.31 -12.46
C LEU A 27 -10.44 -3.07 -11.55
N ASP A 28 -11.53 -2.85 -10.82
CA ASP A 28 -11.60 -1.83 -9.78
C ASP A 28 -10.96 -2.29 -8.45
N GLU A 29 -11.00 -1.42 -7.44
CA GLU A 29 -10.49 -1.65 -6.10
C GLU A 29 -11.14 -2.83 -5.36
N ASN A 30 -12.29 -3.33 -5.81
CA ASN A 30 -12.95 -4.50 -5.26
C ASN A 30 -12.81 -5.72 -6.16
N LEU A 31 -11.91 -5.67 -7.17
CA LEU A 31 -11.72 -6.69 -8.20
C LEU A 31 -12.96 -6.90 -9.09
N GLY A 32 -13.86 -5.93 -9.14
CA GLY A 32 -14.98 -5.88 -10.07
C GLY A 32 -14.52 -5.47 -11.47
N LEU A 33 -15.08 -6.09 -12.51
CA LEU A 33 -14.80 -5.72 -13.90
C LEU A 33 -15.30 -4.30 -14.20
N ILE A 34 -14.45 -3.48 -14.79
CA ILE A 34 -14.78 -2.13 -15.27
C ILE A 34 -14.35 -1.94 -16.72
N ASP A 35 -14.82 -0.89 -17.37
CA ASP A 35 -14.34 -0.52 -18.70
C ASP A 35 -13.03 0.30 -18.64
N LYS A 36 -12.34 0.38 -19.78
CA LYS A 36 -11.08 1.12 -19.93
C LYS A 36 -11.20 2.62 -19.61
N ALA A 37 -12.33 3.25 -19.94
CA ALA A 37 -12.53 4.68 -19.68
C ALA A 37 -12.69 4.93 -18.17
N THR A 38 -13.43 4.06 -17.47
CA THR A 38 -13.55 4.07 -16.00
C THR A 38 -12.20 3.84 -15.33
N TYR A 39 -11.40 2.89 -15.82
CA TYR A 39 -10.03 2.67 -15.34
C TYR A 39 -9.17 3.93 -15.50
N ASN A 40 -9.07 4.49 -16.71
CA ASN A 40 -8.27 5.68 -16.98
C ASN A 40 -8.72 6.86 -16.11
N LYS A 41 -10.03 7.04 -15.95
CA LYS A 41 -10.60 8.08 -15.09
C LYS A 41 -10.13 7.89 -13.64
N LYS A 42 -10.21 6.69 -13.06
CA LYS A 42 -9.71 6.41 -11.71
C LYS A 42 -8.19 6.64 -11.60
N CYS A 43 -7.40 6.22 -12.58
CA CYS A 43 -5.94 6.42 -12.58
C CYS A 43 -5.50 7.89 -12.65
N ASP A 44 -6.36 8.77 -13.19
CA ASP A 44 -6.14 10.21 -13.21
C ASP A 44 -6.39 10.90 -11.85
N SER A 45 -7.02 10.22 -10.90
CA SER A 45 -7.34 10.74 -9.57
C SER A 45 -6.19 10.55 -8.58
N PHE A 46 -6.05 11.48 -7.62
CA PHE A 46 -5.03 11.31 -6.56
C PHE A 46 -5.36 10.16 -5.59
N LEU A 47 -6.60 9.68 -5.61
CA LEU A 47 -7.13 8.71 -4.67
C LEU A 47 -6.71 7.28 -4.98
N PHE A 48 -6.30 7.01 -6.21
CA PHE A 48 -6.03 5.67 -6.68
C PHE A 48 -4.60 5.52 -7.19
N ASN A 49 -4.06 4.32 -7.02
CA ASN A 49 -2.88 3.85 -7.70
C ASN A 49 -3.30 2.78 -8.71
N CYS A 50 -2.66 2.78 -9.87
CA CYS A 50 -2.98 1.85 -10.94
C CYS A 50 -1.77 1.02 -11.29
N GLN A 51 -1.97 -0.30 -11.40
CA GLN A 51 -0.91 -1.22 -11.80
C GLN A 51 -1.32 -2.02 -13.03
N THR A 52 -0.32 -2.51 -13.72
CA THR A 52 -0.48 -3.42 -14.85
C THR A 52 0.27 -4.71 -14.55
N ILE A 53 -0.43 -5.83 -14.62
CA ILE A 53 0.14 -7.18 -14.48
C ILE A 53 0.02 -7.84 -15.85
N LYS A 54 1.14 -8.37 -16.37
CA LYS A 54 1.18 -9.01 -17.68
C LYS A 54 1.60 -10.46 -17.54
N ASN A 55 0.93 -11.34 -18.26
CA ASN A 55 1.39 -12.70 -18.56
C ASN A 55 1.20 -12.97 -20.07
N ASP A 56 1.50 -14.18 -20.53
CA ASP A 56 1.51 -14.50 -21.96
C ASP A 56 0.13 -14.35 -22.62
N SER A 57 -0.94 -14.66 -21.89
CA SER A 57 -2.31 -14.69 -22.42
C SER A 57 -3.13 -13.44 -22.11
N MET A 58 -2.73 -12.65 -21.12
CA MET A 58 -3.56 -11.61 -20.53
C MET A 58 -2.74 -10.44 -19.96
N THR A 59 -3.28 -9.24 -20.13
CA THR A 59 -2.87 -8.05 -19.38
C THR A 59 -3.99 -7.61 -18.45
N GLY A 60 -3.73 -7.66 -17.14
CA GLY A 60 -4.61 -7.13 -16.11
C GLY A 60 -4.24 -5.69 -15.75
N TYR A 61 -5.25 -4.83 -15.65
CA TYR A 61 -5.15 -3.43 -15.26
C TYR A 61 -5.94 -3.23 -13.97
N LEU A 62 -5.25 -3.04 -12.85
CA LEU A 62 -5.86 -3.03 -11.53
C LEU A 62 -5.83 -1.63 -10.93
N VAL A 63 -6.93 -1.25 -10.29
CA VAL A 63 -7.05 -0.02 -9.50
C VAL A 63 -6.96 -0.36 -8.01
N PHE A 64 -6.21 0.44 -7.26
CA PHE A 64 -6.05 0.32 -5.82
C PHE A 64 -6.34 1.65 -5.14
N GLU A 65 -7.04 1.64 -4.01
CA GLU A 65 -7.20 2.83 -3.19
C GLU A 65 -5.88 3.16 -2.48
N ASN A 66 -5.39 4.40 -2.61
CA ASN A 66 -4.27 4.91 -1.83
C ASN A 66 -4.69 5.27 -0.40
N TYR A 67 -5.99 5.53 -0.19
CA TYR A 67 -6.54 6.05 1.06
C TYR A 67 -7.92 5.47 1.30
N LYS A 68 -8.17 4.96 2.51
CA LYS A 68 -9.47 4.40 2.87
C LYS A 68 -9.79 4.66 4.33
N PHE A 69 -10.89 5.35 4.57
CA PHE A 69 -11.54 5.35 5.88
C PHE A 69 -12.48 4.15 5.98
N GLY A 70 -12.61 3.62 7.19
CA GLY A 70 -13.65 2.66 7.49
C GLY A 70 -13.95 2.59 8.98
N LYS A 71 -14.91 1.72 9.32
CA LYS A 71 -15.34 1.50 10.69
C LYS A 71 -15.64 0.04 10.89
N LEU A 72 -14.98 -0.58 11.87
CA LEU A 72 -15.35 -1.89 12.37
C LEU A 72 -16.53 -1.74 13.32
N ASN A 73 -17.48 -2.67 13.28
CA ASN A 73 -18.45 -2.79 14.36
C ASN A 73 -17.74 -3.32 15.62
N THR A 74 -18.41 -3.25 16.77
CA THR A 74 -17.82 -3.65 18.06
C THR A 74 -17.30 -5.08 18.05
N LYS A 75 -18.02 -6.03 17.44
CA LYS A 75 -17.61 -7.44 17.40
C LYS A 75 -16.36 -7.63 16.54
N ASP A 76 -16.35 -7.07 15.35
CA ASP A 76 -15.21 -7.16 14.42
C ASP A 76 -13.98 -6.45 14.99
N TYR A 77 -14.17 -5.31 15.66
CA TYR A 77 -13.10 -4.61 16.37
C TYR A 77 -12.46 -5.50 17.43
N GLN A 78 -13.26 -6.15 18.28
CA GLN A 78 -12.74 -7.04 19.33
C GLN A 78 -12.01 -8.27 18.75
N GLN A 79 -12.50 -8.82 17.63
CA GLN A 79 -11.81 -9.91 16.94
C GLN A 79 -10.47 -9.46 16.34
N VAL A 80 -10.46 -8.32 15.65
CA VAL A 80 -9.23 -7.73 15.11
C VAL A 80 -8.23 -7.43 16.23
N LEU A 81 -8.70 -6.88 17.35
CA LEU A 81 -7.87 -6.58 18.51
C LEU A 81 -7.26 -7.83 19.12
N GLY A 82 -8.03 -8.90 19.30
CA GLY A 82 -7.52 -10.18 19.81
C GLY A 82 -6.43 -10.77 18.91
N VAL A 83 -6.60 -10.65 17.58
CA VAL A 83 -5.60 -11.10 16.62
C VAL A 83 -4.35 -10.22 16.65
N LEU A 84 -4.51 -8.90 16.76
CA LEU A 84 -3.38 -7.98 16.92
C LEU A 84 -2.58 -8.28 18.19
N LYS A 85 -3.24 -8.48 19.34
CA LYS A 85 -2.58 -8.83 20.61
C LYS A 85 -1.75 -10.12 20.49
N ARG A 86 -2.31 -11.13 19.82
CA ARG A 86 -1.63 -12.41 19.56
C ARG A 86 -0.44 -12.23 18.62
N ASP A 87 -0.66 -11.61 17.46
CA ASP A 87 0.35 -11.52 16.40
C ASP A 87 1.49 -10.55 16.78
N SER A 88 1.20 -9.52 17.58
CA SER A 88 2.22 -8.57 18.06
C SER A 88 2.86 -8.94 19.40
N GLU A 89 2.28 -9.89 20.14
CA GLU A 89 2.66 -10.24 21.52
C GLU A 89 2.55 -9.05 22.51
N ILE A 90 1.59 -8.14 22.28
CA ILE A 90 1.33 -6.98 23.15
C ILE A 90 -0.10 -7.08 23.67
N LEU A 91 -0.29 -7.21 24.98
CA LEU A 91 -1.61 -7.43 25.59
C LEU A 91 -2.39 -6.13 25.84
N GLU A 92 -1.70 -5.01 26.04
CA GLU A 92 -2.29 -3.72 26.47
C GLU A 92 -2.65 -2.83 25.27
N LEU A 93 -3.69 -3.21 24.52
CA LEU A 93 -4.10 -2.49 23.30
C LEU A 93 -5.50 -1.84 23.35
N ASP A 94 -6.35 -2.17 24.33
CA ASP A 94 -7.81 -1.92 24.27
C ASP A 94 -8.20 -0.43 24.11
N ASP A 95 -7.49 0.47 24.79
CA ASP A 95 -7.78 1.90 24.81
C ASP A 95 -6.74 2.75 24.05
N LYS A 96 -5.90 2.09 23.23
CA LYS A 96 -4.81 2.74 22.50
C LYS A 96 -5.21 3.01 21.06
N THR A 97 -4.80 4.15 20.52
CA THR A 97 -4.77 4.30 19.06
C THR A 97 -3.60 3.51 18.51
N LEU A 98 -3.88 2.56 17.62
CA LEU A 98 -2.88 1.69 17.02
C LEU A 98 -2.42 2.29 15.69
N ILE A 99 -1.11 2.38 15.51
CA ILE A 99 -0.48 2.76 14.24
C ILE A 99 0.28 1.54 13.73
N ILE A 100 -0.27 0.90 12.73
CA ILE A 100 0.22 -0.34 12.19
C ILE A 100 1.00 -0.05 10.92
N THR A 101 2.27 -0.43 10.89
CA THR A 101 3.15 -0.33 9.74
C THR A 101 3.26 -1.70 9.09
N TYR A 102 3.01 -1.77 7.79
CA TYR A 102 3.03 -3.01 7.01
C TYR A 102 4.06 -2.93 5.87
N ARG A 103 4.88 -3.99 5.73
CA ARG A 103 5.74 -4.24 4.56
C ARG A 103 5.25 -5.48 3.82
N ASP A 104 5.10 -5.40 2.50
CA ASP A 104 4.90 -6.64 1.73
C ASP A 104 6.14 -7.53 1.82
N ASN A 105 7.33 -6.92 1.68
CA ASN A 105 8.60 -7.64 1.75
C ASN A 105 9.62 -6.95 2.66
N LEU A 106 10.22 -7.72 3.57
CA LEU A 106 11.41 -7.32 4.31
C LEU A 106 12.66 -7.84 3.59
N LEU A 107 13.25 -6.99 2.77
CA LEU A 107 14.37 -7.34 1.89
C LEU A 107 15.72 -7.10 2.56
N ASN A 108 16.74 -7.87 2.19
CA ASN A 108 18.13 -7.41 2.34
C ASN A 108 18.62 -6.68 1.10
N HIS A 109 19.85 -6.18 1.16
CA HIS A 109 20.50 -5.48 0.05
C HIS A 109 20.48 -6.29 -1.27
N LEU A 110 20.73 -7.59 -1.20
CA LEU A 110 20.79 -8.46 -2.39
C LEU A 110 19.41 -8.57 -3.05
N HIS A 111 18.38 -8.90 -2.28
CA HIS A 111 17.02 -9.00 -2.80
C HIS A 111 16.46 -7.64 -3.23
N TYR A 112 16.81 -6.56 -2.52
CA TYR A 112 16.46 -5.20 -2.92
C TYR A 112 17.01 -4.88 -4.32
N ARG A 113 18.29 -5.19 -4.58
CA ARG A 113 18.91 -4.97 -5.89
C ARG A 113 18.28 -5.84 -6.99
N GLN A 114 17.87 -7.06 -6.67
CA GLN A 114 17.18 -7.95 -7.63
C GLN A 114 15.80 -7.40 -8.01
N MET A 115 15.04 -6.88 -7.04
CA MET A 115 13.72 -6.27 -7.28
C MET A 115 13.82 -4.88 -7.92
N HIS A 116 14.92 -4.17 -7.70
CA HIS A 116 15.17 -2.82 -8.21
C HIS A 116 16.50 -2.75 -8.99
N PRO A 117 16.64 -3.44 -10.12
CA PRO A 117 17.92 -3.52 -10.85
C PRO A 117 18.41 -2.16 -11.35
N ASN A 118 17.49 -1.21 -11.55
CA ASN A 118 17.81 0.16 -11.96
C ASN A 118 18.29 1.05 -10.79
N HIS A 119 18.15 0.60 -9.54
CA HIS A 119 18.63 1.32 -8.37
C HIS A 119 20.03 0.83 -8.00
N GLN A 120 21.05 1.63 -8.31
CA GLN A 120 22.43 1.34 -7.95
C GLN A 120 22.70 1.70 -6.47
N ILE A 121 22.08 0.98 -5.54
CA ILE A 121 22.38 1.14 -4.11
C ILE A 121 23.54 0.21 -3.73
N THR A 122 24.59 0.78 -3.14
CA THR A 122 25.69 0.00 -2.54
C THR A 122 25.21 -0.64 -1.24
N LYS A 123 25.90 -1.70 -0.80
CA LYS A 123 25.62 -2.34 0.49
C LYS A 123 25.72 -1.35 1.65
N ASP A 124 26.72 -0.46 1.62
CA ASP A 124 26.93 0.57 2.65
C ASP A 124 25.82 1.61 2.66
N ASN A 125 25.40 2.10 1.49
CA ASN A 125 24.27 3.03 1.39
C ASN A 125 22.97 2.40 1.91
N TYR A 126 22.76 1.10 1.65
CA TYR A 126 21.64 0.35 2.19
C TYR A 126 21.71 0.23 3.72
N HIS A 127 22.89 -0.07 4.27
CA HIS A 127 23.11 -0.09 5.72
C HIS A 127 22.88 1.27 6.38
N ILE A 128 23.31 2.36 5.76
CA ILE A 128 23.09 3.72 6.26
C ILE A 128 21.58 4.02 6.32
N LYS A 129 20.85 3.77 5.23
CA LYS A 129 19.39 3.98 5.17
C LYS A 129 18.64 3.14 6.20
N ALA A 130 19.04 1.89 6.40
CA ALA A 130 18.46 1.04 7.44
C ALA A 130 18.67 1.64 8.84
N LYS A 131 19.89 2.09 9.17
CA LYS A 131 20.17 2.73 10.46
C LYS A 131 19.40 4.03 10.65
N GLU A 132 19.30 4.86 9.62
CA GLU A 132 18.50 6.09 9.64
C GLU A 132 17.02 5.78 9.90
N TYR A 133 16.47 4.79 9.18
CA TYR A 133 15.09 4.34 9.37
C TYR A 133 14.83 3.90 10.81
N ILE A 134 15.73 3.08 11.38
CA ILE A 134 15.61 2.59 12.76
C ILE A 134 15.68 3.74 13.77
N SER A 135 16.62 4.67 13.59
CA SER A 135 16.74 5.86 14.43
C SER A 135 15.49 6.73 14.39
N ASP A 136 14.89 6.90 13.20
CA ASP A 136 13.64 7.64 13.05
C ASP A 136 12.48 6.89 13.73
N GLN A 137 12.34 5.58 13.51
CA GLN A 137 11.26 4.80 14.13
C GLN A 137 11.34 4.82 15.66
N LYS A 138 12.53 4.77 16.26
CA LYS A 138 12.71 4.92 17.72
C LYS A 138 12.02 6.19 18.24
N LYS A 139 12.30 7.34 17.63
CA LYS A 139 11.74 8.63 18.03
C LYS A 139 10.22 8.69 17.79
N CYS A 140 9.75 8.00 16.74
CA CYS A 140 8.34 7.90 16.43
C CYS A 140 7.57 7.03 17.43
N ILE A 141 8.19 5.96 17.94
CA ILE A 141 7.64 5.12 19.01
C ILE A 141 7.55 5.93 20.29
N GLU A 142 8.63 6.60 20.71
CA GLU A 142 8.62 7.46 21.90
C GLU A 142 7.50 8.51 21.85
N LYS A 143 7.33 9.17 20.69
CA LYS A 143 6.25 10.13 20.49
C LYS A 143 4.86 9.48 20.47
N ALA A 144 4.70 8.29 19.91
CA ALA A 144 3.42 7.59 19.90
C ALA A 144 3.01 7.24 21.35
N THR A 145 3.93 6.66 22.11
CA THR A 145 3.71 6.25 23.51
C THR A 145 3.29 7.42 24.38
N SER A 146 3.95 8.58 24.26
CA SER A 146 3.59 9.79 25.03
C SER A 146 2.20 10.35 24.73
N ASN A 147 1.57 9.93 23.63
CA ASN A 147 0.24 10.36 23.22
C ASN A 147 -0.82 9.25 23.33
N ASN A 148 -0.58 8.24 24.18
CA ASN A 148 -1.47 7.09 24.34
C ASN A 148 -1.71 6.29 23.04
N ARG A 149 -0.65 6.14 22.23
CA ARG A 149 -0.67 5.42 20.94
C ARG A 149 0.36 4.30 20.96
N VAL A 150 0.10 3.21 20.23
CA VAL A 150 1.01 2.07 20.09
C VAL A 150 1.36 1.88 18.64
N ARG A 151 2.64 1.65 18.32
CA ARG A 151 3.09 1.33 16.96
C ARG A 151 3.33 -0.17 16.83
N LEU A 152 2.76 -0.79 15.80
CA LEU A 152 2.95 -2.20 15.47
C LEU A 152 3.63 -2.31 14.10
N TYR A 153 4.48 -3.31 13.92
CA TYR A 153 5.27 -3.50 12.71
C TYR A 153 5.09 -4.92 12.18
N PHE A 154 4.45 -5.02 11.02
CA PHE A 154 4.15 -6.30 10.39
C PHE A 154 4.77 -6.42 9.00
N TYR A 155 5.07 -7.65 8.61
CA TYR A 155 5.47 -7.98 7.25
C TYR A 155 4.74 -9.21 6.74
N ARG A 156 4.62 -9.34 5.41
CA ARG A 156 4.08 -10.55 4.78
C ARG A 156 5.16 -11.58 4.47
N SER A 157 6.19 -11.16 3.73
CA SER A 157 7.29 -12.01 3.27
C SER A 157 8.64 -11.53 3.82
N PHE A 158 9.47 -12.49 4.23
CA PHE A 158 10.82 -12.24 4.72
C PHE A 158 11.85 -12.68 3.66
N ALA A 159 12.73 -11.76 3.26
CA ALA A 159 13.81 -12.02 2.30
C ALA A 159 15.17 -11.59 2.88
N GLY A 160 15.46 -12.04 4.10
CA GLY A 160 16.76 -11.94 4.74
C GLY A 160 17.07 -10.58 5.38
N TYR A 161 16.07 -9.80 5.79
CA TYR A 161 16.29 -8.56 6.54
C TYR A 161 16.83 -8.87 7.96
N PHE A 162 18.10 -8.59 8.21
CA PHE A 162 18.77 -8.95 9.48
C PHE A 162 19.20 -7.75 10.32
N TYR A 163 18.55 -6.59 10.18
CA TYR A 163 18.89 -5.45 11.04
C TYR A 163 18.22 -5.58 12.39
N ASP A 164 19.04 -5.48 13.43
CA ASP A 164 18.56 -5.39 14.79
C ASP A 164 17.86 -4.04 15.00
N THR A 165 16.61 -4.13 15.41
CA THR A 165 15.73 -3.02 15.72
C THR A 165 15.52 -3.05 17.22
N GLU A 166 16.52 -2.66 18.03
CA GLU A 166 16.48 -2.67 19.51
C GLU A 166 15.18 -2.12 20.15
N THR A 167 14.41 -1.34 19.39
CA THR A 167 13.22 -0.59 19.83
C THR A 167 11.88 -1.10 19.30
N PHE A 168 11.86 -1.99 18.31
CA PHE A 168 10.63 -2.58 17.78
C PHE A 168 10.91 -3.92 17.11
N ASN A 169 9.92 -4.79 16.97
CA ASN A 169 10.11 -6.07 16.30
C ASN A 169 9.16 -6.18 15.12
N TRP A 170 9.70 -6.56 13.96
CA TRP A 170 8.90 -6.97 12.83
C TRP A 170 8.27 -8.34 13.11
N LYS A 171 6.95 -8.44 13.02
CA LYS A 171 6.21 -9.69 13.16
C LYS A 171 5.56 -10.07 11.84
N GLN A 172 5.44 -11.37 11.56
CA GLN A 172 4.74 -11.79 10.36
C GLN A 172 3.24 -11.56 10.55
N ILE A 173 2.57 -10.95 9.58
CA ILE A 173 1.13 -10.70 9.65
C ILE A 173 0.34 -12.00 9.49
N SER A 174 -0.75 -12.17 10.23
CA SER A 174 -1.69 -13.26 9.94
C SER A 174 -2.43 -13.03 8.62
N GLN A 175 -2.83 -14.14 7.99
CA GLN A 175 -3.61 -14.09 6.75
C GLN A 175 -4.93 -13.31 6.91
N LEU A 176 -5.55 -13.37 8.10
CA LEU A 176 -6.78 -12.64 8.39
C LEU A 176 -6.57 -11.13 8.33
N LEU A 177 -5.59 -10.60 9.08
CA LEU A 177 -5.30 -9.15 9.06
C LEU A 177 -4.82 -8.70 7.68
N ASN A 178 -4.01 -9.52 7.00
CA ASN A 178 -3.55 -9.22 5.66
C ASN A 178 -4.72 -9.09 4.67
N LYS A 179 -5.68 -10.03 4.70
CA LYS A 179 -6.87 -9.96 3.84
C LYS A 179 -7.78 -8.79 4.19
N LEU A 180 -7.92 -8.47 5.48
CA LEU A 180 -8.82 -7.41 5.94
C LEU A 180 -8.33 -6.01 5.58
N PHE A 181 -7.02 -5.76 5.68
CA PHE A 181 -6.47 -4.40 5.55
C PHE A 181 -5.41 -4.23 4.46
N PHE A 182 -4.71 -5.30 4.05
CA PHE A 182 -3.48 -5.22 3.25
C PHE A 182 -3.49 -6.11 2.00
N TYR A 183 -4.66 -6.44 1.46
CA TYR A 183 -4.84 -7.40 0.36
C TYR A 183 -4.10 -7.02 -0.94
N ASN A 184 -3.74 -5.74 -1.09
CA ASN A 184 -3.04 -5.21 -2.25
C ASN A 184 -1.52 -5.48 -2.26
N ASN A 185 -0.98 -6.10 -1.21
CA ASN A 185 0.44 -6.45 -1.11
C ASN A 185 1.36 -5.24 -1.36
N GLN A 186 0.91 -4.06 -0.91
CA GLN A 186 1.65 -2.83 -0.98
C GLN A 186 2.04 -2.41 0.42
N ASP A 187 3.28 -1.97 0.53
CA ASP A 187 3.79 -1.21 1.65
C ASP A 187 2.79 -0.10 2.05
N SER A 188 2.38 -0.11 3.31
CA SER A 188 1.26 0.72 3.76
C SER A 188 1.21 0.86 5.28
N MET A 189 0.34 1.74 5.75
CA MET A 189 0.07 1.94 7.16
C MET A 189 -1.45 1.98 7.42
N LEU A 190 -1.82 1.65 8.65
CA LEU A 190 -3.18 1.67 9.14
C LEU A 190 -3.21 2.36 10.51
N ILE A 191 -4.09 3.35 10.69
CA ILE A 191 -4.41 3.90 12.00
C ILE A 191 -5.73 3.29 12.43
N LEU A 192 -5.79 2.66 13.59
CA LEU A 192 -7.00 2.08 14.17
C LEU A 192 -7.26 2.73 15.55
N LYS A 193 -8.41 3.38 15.69
CA LYS A 193 -8.84 3.99 16.95
C LYS A 193 -9.59 3.01 17.84
N PRO A 194 -9.65 3.25 19.17
CA PRO A 194 -10.41 2.42 20.11
C PRO A 194 -11.89 2.26 19.78
N ASN A 195 -12.48 3.23 19.07
CA ASN A 195 -13.88 3.22 18.66
C ASN A 195 -14.13 2.47 17.34
N GLY A 196 -13.15 1.72 16.83
CA GLY A 196 -13.26 0.92 15.61
C GLY A 196 -13.10 1.70 14.30
N HIS A 197 -12.98 3.03 14.32
CA HIS A 197 -12.63 3.77 13.10
C HIS A 197 -11.20 3.49 12.70
N TYR A 198 -10.97 3.31 11.40
CA TYR A 198 -9.65 3.14 10.85
C TYR A 198 -9.40 3.99 9.61
N PHE A 199 -8.12 4.27 9.37
CA PHE A 199 -7.64 4.95 8.18
C PHE A 199 -6.41 4.22 7.61
N TYR A 200 -6.57 3.66 6.42
CA TYR A 200 -5.53 3.00 5.64
C TYR A 200 -4.90 3.98 4.65
N PHE A 201 -3.58 3.93 4.48
CA PHE A 201 -2.88 4.69 3.47
C PHE A 201 -1.58 4.04 2.99
N THR A 202 -1.21 4.26 1.72
CA THR A 202 0.07 3.80 1.13
C THR A 202 1.15 4.89 1.21
N GLU A 203 0.82 6.13 0.85
CA GLU A 203 1.73 7.27 0.88
C GLU A 203 1.00 8.55 1.30
N ILE A 204 1.50 9.25 2.31
CA ILE A 204 0.83 10.45 2.84
C ILE A 204 1.81 11.47 3.40
N ASN A 205 1.41 12.74 3.41
CA ASN A 205 2.15 13.74 4.16
C ASN A 205 1.96 13.53 5.66
N GLN A 206 3.07 13.49 6.40
CA GLN A 206 3.05 13.41 7.86
C GLN A 206 2.19 14.48 8.53
N LYS A 207 2.11 15.69 7.97
CA LYS A 207 1.27 16.75 8.53
C LYS A 207 -0.21 16.33 8.58
N PHE A 208 -0.72 15.70 7.52
CA PHE A 208 -2.10 15.22 7.49
C PHE A 208 -2.34 14.12 8.54
N ILE A 209 -1.38 13.21 8.72
CA ILE A 209 -1.50 12.16 9.73
C ILE A 209 -1.52 12.73 11.15
N LEU A 210 -0.67 13.72 11.44
CA LEU A 210 -0.70 14.38 12.74
C LEU A 210 -2.05 15.10 12.97
N GLU A 211 -2.54 15.84 11.96
CA GLU A 211 -3.88 16.46 12.00
C GLU A 211 -4.98 15.41 12.27
N LEU A 212 -4.92 14.26 11.60
CA LEU A 212 -5.89 13.18 11.74
C LEU A 212 -5.83 12.49 13.11
N LEU A 213 -4.63 12.26 13.63
CA LEU A 213 -4.40 11.61 14.93
C LEU A 213 -4.85 12.49 16.10
N ASP A 214 -4.79 13.81 15.94
CA ASP A 214 -5.20 14.79 16.96
C ASP A 214 -6.70 15.14 16.86
N THR A 215 -7.36 14.75 15.76
CA THR A 215 -8.81 14.96 15.57
C THR A 215 -9.59 13.76 16.10
N ASN A 216 -10.58 13.97 16.98
CA ASN A 216 -11.46 12.90 17.47
C ASN A 216 -12.48 12.43 16.42
N ASP A 217 -13.17 13.37 15.77
CA ASP A 217 -14.20 13.10 14.76
C ASP A 217 -13.61 13.15 13.34
N TRP A 218 -13.67 12.03 12.63
CA TRP A 218 -13.19 11.92 11.26
C TRP A 218 -14.25 12.18 10.20
N THR A 219 -15.51 12.42 10.59
CA THR A 219 -16.64 12.63 9.67
C THR A 219 -16.33 13.66 8.56
N PRO A 220 -15.76 14.85 8.85
CA PRO A 220 -15.45 15.82 7.80
C PRO A 220 -14.40 15.33 6.79
N TYR A 221 -13.44 14.51 7.23
CA TYR A 221 -12.41 13.93 6.36
C TYR A 221 -12.97 12.80 5.50
N ILE A 222 -13.86 11.98 6.07
CA ILE A 222 -14.58 10.92 5.35
C ILE A 222 -15.43 11.54 4.24
N GLU A 223 -16.25 12.53 4.57
CA GLU A 223 -17.09 13.25 3.60
C GLU A 223 -16.26 13.93 2.52
N ALA A 224 -15.14 14.56 2.88
CA ALA A 224 -14.25 15.17 1.90
C ALA A 224 -13.64 14.13 0.94
N LEU A 225 -13.27 12.95 1.45
CA LEU A 225 -12.71 11.86 0.64
C LEU A 225 -13.76 11.27 -0.31
N GLU A 226 -14.97 10.99 0.18
CA GLU A 226 -16.07 10.44 -0.64
C GLU A 226 -16.56 11.43 -1.70
N ASN A 227 -16.61 12.72 -1.36
CA ASN A 227 -16.85 13.78 -2.34
C ASN A 227 -15.75 13.83 -3.41
N ALA A 228 -14.49 13.67 -3.02
CA ALA A 228 -13.37 13.64 -3.97
C ALA A 228 -13.42 12.41 -4.88
N LYS A 229 -13.82 11.24 -4.35
CA LYS A 229 -14.04 9.99 -5.11
C LYS A 229 -15.15 10.18 -6.15
N THR A 230 -16.31 10.67 -5.73
CA THR A 230 -17.47 10.90 -6.61
C THR A 230 -17.13 11.86 -7.76
N LYS A 231 -16.36 12.92 -7.46
CA LYS A 231 -15.92 13.91 -8.46
C LYS A 231 -14.70 13.48 -9.27
N ASN A 232 -14.09 12.33 -8.94
CA ASN A 232 -12.82 11.86 -9.51
C ASN A 232 -11.75 12.96 -9.54
N THR A 233 -11.49 13.54 -8.37
CA THR A 233 -10.68 14.73 -8.26
C THR A 233 -9.20 14.42 -8.55
N LYS A 234 -8.57 15.16 -9.46
CA LYS A 234 -7.15 14.96 -9.82
C LYS A 234 -6.16 15.44 -8.76
N THR A 235 -6.52 16.49 -8.01
CA THR A 235 -5.63 17.11 -7.02
C THR A 235 -6.30 17.26 -5.64
N PRO A 236 -5.58 16.97 -4.55
CA PRO A 236 -6.13 17.16 -3.21
C PRO A 236 -6.45 18.64 -2.94
N LYS A 237 -7.61 18.91 -2.33
CA LYS A 237 -8.09 20.26 -1.99
C LYS A 237 -8.77 20.27 -0.61
N GLY A 238 -8.96 21.46 -0.04
CA GLY A 238 -9.68 21.64 1.23
C GLY A 238 -9.01 20.89 2.38
N LEU A 239 -9.79 20.11 3.13
CA LEU A 239 -9.31 19.25 4.22
C LEU A 239 -8.26 18.23 3.75
N LEU A 240 -8.31 17.82 2.48
CA LEU A 240 -7.37 16.84 1.91
C LEU A 240 -6.11 17.49 1.35
N LYS A 241 -5.93 18.82 1.40
CA LYS A 241 -4.80 19.51 0.72
C LYS A 241 -3.42 18.99 1.11
N ASN A 242 -3.27 18.49 2.34
CA ASN A 242 -2.02 17.92 2.84
C ASN A 242 -1.92 16.41 2.58
N LEU A 243 -2.84 15.79 1.88
CA LEU A 243 -2.91 14.32 1.82
C LEU A 243 -1.79 13.75 0.92
N ARG A 244 -1.40 14.43 -0.17
CA ARG A 244 -0.28 13.97 -1.02
C ARG A 244 1.02 14.70 -0.69
N ILE A 245 2.14 13.98 -0.84
CA ILE A 245 3.47 14.58 -0.79
C ILE A 245 3.69 15.36 -2.09
N ASN A 246 3.84 16.68 -1.99
CA ASN A 246 4.32 17.47 -3.12
C ASN A 246 5.80 17.13 -3.36
N SER A 247 6.08 16.33 -4.39
CA SER A 247 7.44 15.89 -4.76
C SER A 247 8.41 17.05 -4.99
N LEU A 248 7.90 18.22 -5.38
CA LEU A 248 8.68 19.45 -5.56
C LEU A 248 9.19 20.08 -4.24
N ASN A 249 8.62 19.70 -3.09
CA ASN A 249 8.97 20.26 -1.77
C ASN A 249 9.68 19.25 -0.83
N SER A 250 9.88 18.00 -1.26
CA SER A 250 10.50 16.95 -0.43
C SER A 250 12.01 17.14 -0.25
N SER A 251 12.67 17.90 -1.13
CA SER A 251 14.12 18.11 -1.12
C SER A 251 14.60 19.24 -0.19
N LYS A 252 13.69 20.04 0.41
CA LYS A 252 14.07 21.29 1.11
C LYS A 252 13.52 21.50 2.52
N LYS A 253 12.93 20.48 3.18
CA LYS A 253 12.45 20.68 4.57
C LYS A 253 13.09 19.72 5.57
N ASN A 254 13.75 20.34 6.56
CA ASN A 254 14.08 19.82 7.88
C ASN A 254 12.80 19.33 8.60
N ASN A 255 12.16 18.28 8.11
CA ASN A 255 11.10 17.62 8.84
C ASN A 255 11.75 16.77 9.92
N LYS A 256 11.59 17.24 11.15
CA LYS A 256 12.37 16.78 12.30
C LYS A 256 12.29 15.26 12.53
N TYR A 257 11.28 14.53 12.04
CA TYR A 257 11.21 13.05 12.05
C TYR A 257 10.31 12.54 10.92
N LYS A 258 10.66 11.44 10.22
CA LYS A 258 9.80 10.78 9.21
C LYS A 258 9.06 9.58 9.82
N CYS A 259 7.98 9.85 10.55
CA CYS A 259 7.24 8.80 11.27
C CYS A 259 6.16 8.09 10.45
N TYR A 260 5.67 8.74 9.41
CA TYR A 260 4.50 8.30 8.66
C TYR A 260 4.73 8.31 7.15
N PHE A 261 6.00 8.18 6.75
CA PHE A 261 6.40 8.08 5.35
C PHE A 261 7.49 7.03 5.17
N TYR A 262 7.30 6.18 4.16
CA TYR A 262 8.26 5.19 3.71
C TYR A 262 9.20 5.79 2.68
N GLY A 263 10.47 5.94 3.06
CA GLY A 263 11.50 5.49 2.14
C GLY A 263 11.51 3.97 2.13
N ASN A 264 11.86 3.36 1.00
CA ASN A 264 12.44 2.03 1.04
C ASN A 264 13.67 2.08 1.96
N ILE A 265 13.82 1.06 2.81
CA ILE A 265 15.08 0.81 3.51
C ILE A 265 16.18 0.60 2.46
#